data_AF-A0A940UIR5-F1
#
_entry.id   AF-A0A940UIR5-F1
#
_cell.length_a   1.000
_cell.length_b   1.000
_cell.length_c   1.000
_cell.angle_alpha   90.00
_cell.angle_beta   90.00
_cell.angle_gamma   90.00
#
_symmetry.space_group_name_H-M   'P 1'
#
loop_
_entity.id
_entity.type
_entity.pdbx_description
1 polymer ?
#
loop_
_entity_poly.entity_id
_entity_poly.type
_entity_poly.pdbx_seq_one_letter_code
_entity_poly.pdbx_strand_id
1 'polypeptide(L)' 'ANIQTNPHAAFLFIEEGQGYVGKRLHLTKVREETNPELVAAICRRCNYTMYGSESLRYVVFFRVDDVLPLIGPGPG' A
#
# COMPACT_ATOMS: atom_id res chain seq x y z
N ALA A 1 -5.68 -2.44 15.74
CA ALA A 1 -4.92 -2.98 14.59
C ALA A 1 -3.53 -2.34 14.53
N ASN A 2 -2.49 -3.03 14.02
CA ASN A 2 -1.09 -2.59 14.13
C ASN A 2 -0.82 -1.18 13.58
N ILE A 3 -1.47 -0.77 12.49
CA ILE A 3 -1.28 0.57 11.90
C ILE A 3 -2.00 1.68 12.69
N GLN A 4 -2.98 1.32 13.52
CA GLN A 4 -3.68 2.28 14.38
C GLN A 4 -2.86 2.64 15.63
N THR A 5 -1.88 1.80 16.01
CA THR A 5 -0.98 2.02 17.16
C THR A 5 0.45 2.35 16.73
N ASN A 6 0.87 1.90 15.54
CA ASN A 6 2.14 2.22 14.91
C ASN A 6 1.88 2.69 13.47
N PRO A 7 1.99 3.97 13.14
CA PRO A 7 1.64 4.47 11.80
C PRO A 7 2.61 3.98 10.71
N HIS A 8 3.71 3.29 11.05
CA HIS A 8 4.69 2.82 10.10
C HIS A 8 4.28 1.51 9.41
N ALA A 9 4.51 1.44 8.10
CA ALA A 9 4.28 0.28 7.26
C ALA A 9 5.46 0.06 6.29
N ALA A 10 5.65 -1.17 5.83
CA ALA A 10 6.61 -1.50 4.79
C ALA A 10 5.87 -2.12 3.61
N PHE A 11 6.12 -1.61 2.39
CA PHE A 11 5.55 -2.13 1.16
C PHE A 11 6.66 -2.69 0.25
N LEU A 12 6.37 -3.86 -0.34
CA LEU A 12 7.28 -4.55 -1.24
C LEU A 12 6.76 -4.48 -2.66
N PHE A 13 7.55 -3.92 -3.56
CA PHE A 13 7.32 -4.00 -4.99
C PHE A 13 8.39 -4.90 -5.61
N ILE A 14 7.95 -5.93 -6.33
CA ILE A 14 8.81 -6.87 -7.05
C ILE A 14 8.43 -6.75 -8.52
N GLU A 15 9.41 -6.49 -9.37
CA GLU A 15 9.21 -6.42 -10.82
C GLU A 15 8.95 -7.82 -11.38
N GLU A 16 8.07 -7.90 -12.38
CA GLU A 16 7.84 -9.13 -13.11
C GLU A 16 9.06 -9.44 -13.99
N GLY A 17 9.68 -10.60 -13.80
CA GLY A 17 10.87 -11.00 -14.55
C GLY A 17 11.77 -11.96 -13.78
N GLN A 18 12.97 -12.18 -14.32
CA GLN A 18 13.98 -13.01 -13.66
C GLN A 18 14.78 -12.21 -12.63
N GLY A 19 15.03 -12.84 -11.48
CA GLY A 19 15.78 -12.23 -10.38
C GLY A 19 14.88 -11.50 -9.37
N TYR A 20 15.51 -10.75 -8.48
CA TYR A 20 14.85 -10.00 -7.41
C TYR A 20 15.09 -8.50 -7.60
N VAL A 21 14.53 -7.98 -8.69
CA VAL A 21 14.53 -6.54 -8.97
C VAL A 21 13.25 -5.95 -8.40
N GLY A 22 13.37 -4.82 -7.71
CA GLY A 22 12.23 -4.15 -7.12
C GLY A 22 12.63 -3.12 -6.08
N LYS A 23 11.65 -2.69 -5.29
CA LYS A 23 11.80 -1.65 -4.26
C LYS A 23 11.14 -2.06 -2.94
N ARG A 24 11.74 -1.63 -1.85
CA ARG A 24 11.14 -1.61 -0.51
C ARG A 24 10.79 -0.16 -0.18
N LEU A 25 9.53 0.10 0.14
CA LEU A 25 9.05 1.41 0.57
C LEU A 25 8.81 1.39 2.08
N HIS A 26 9.40 2.34 2.80
CA HIS A 26 9.04 2.63 4.18
C HIS A 26 8.02 3.74 4.17
N LEU A 27 6.89 3.51 4.84
CA LEU A 27 5.70 4.32 4.74
C LEU A 27 5.23 4.74 6.13
N THR A 28 4.69 5.95 6.24
CA THR A 28 3.95 6.41 7.41
C THR A 28 2.52 6.74 7.00
N LYS A 29 1.53 6.10 7.63
CA LYS A 29 0.11 6.42 7.43
C LYS A 29 -0.13 7.86 7.89
N VAL A 30 -0.69 8.67 7.00
CA VAL A 30 -1.00 10.09 7.29
C VAL A 30 -2.49 10.34 7.53
N ARG A 31 -3.39 9.61 6.84
CA ARG A 31 -4.83 9.67 7.07
C ARG A 31 -5.54 8.44 6.52
N GLU A 32 -6.79 8.27 6.90
CA GLU A 32 -7.71 7.26 6.40
C GLU A 32 -9.08 7.89 6.16
N GLU A 33 -9.73 7.53 5.05
CA GLU A 33 -11.04 8.05 4.69
C GLU A 33 -11.97 6.95 4.21
N THR A 34 -13.26 7.14 4.46
CA THR A 34 -14.36 6.23 4.06
C THR A 34 -15.35 6.91 3.13
N ASN A 35 -15.04 8.12 2.63
CA ASN A 35 -15.93 8.87 1.75
C ASN A 35 -16.24 8.06 0.47
N PRO A 36 -17.52 7.73 0.18
CA PRO A 36 -17.89 6.95 -0.99
C PRO A 36 -17.44 7.55 -2.32
N GLU A 37 -17.46 8.88 -2.47
CA GLU A 37 -17.04 9.56 -3.69
C GLU A 37 -15.53 9.41 -3.93
N LEU A 38 -14.73 9.54 -2.87
CA LEU A 38 -13.28 9.35 -2.95
C LEU A 38 -12.93 7.89 -3.26
N VAL A 39 -13.60 6.94 -2.62
CA VAL A 39 -13.44 5.51 -2.88
C VAL A 39 -13.71 5.20 -4.35
N ALA A 40 -14.82 5.72 -4.90
CA ALA A 40 -15.17 5.56 -6.30
C ALA A 40 -14.14 6.22 -7.25
N ALA A 41 -13.63 7.40 -6.90
CA ALA A 41 -12.67 8.15 -7.71
C ALA A 41 -11.30 7.46 -7.79
N ILE A 42 -10.82 6.87 -6.69
CA ILE A 42 -9.52 6.20 -6.62
C ILE A 42 -9.54 4.86 -7.32
N CYS A 43 -10.63 4.08 -7.20
CA CYS A 43 -10.69 2.78 -7.87
C CYS A 43 -11.79 2.64 -8.92
N ARG A 44 -11.68 3.49 -9.96
CA ARG A 44 -12.58 3.46 -11.13
C ARG A 44 -12.57 2.13 -11.89
N ARG A 45 -11.51 1.31 -11.76
CA ARG A 45 -11.35 0.01 -12.45
C ARG A 45 -11.31 -1.20 -11.51
N CYS A 46 -11.48 -1.01 -10.20
CA CYS A 46 -11.54 -2.15 -9.29
C CYS A 46 -12.81 -2.96 -9.56
N ASN A 47 -12.64 -4.26 -9.79
CA ASN A 47 -13.77 -5.16 -9.77
C ASN A 47 -14.08 -5.54 -8.32
N TYR A 48 -15.12 -4.91 -7.77
CA TYR A 48 -15.61 -5.21 -6.43
C TYR A 48 -16.78 -6.18 -6.39
N THR A 49 -17.18 -6.79 -7.51
CA THR A 49 -18.35 -7.69 -7.54
C THR A 49 -18.18 -8.91 -6.64
N MET A 50 -16.93 -9.29 -6.34
CA MET A 50 -16.56 -10.34 -5.40
C MET A 50 -16.77 -9.94 -3.93
N TYR A 51 -16.95 -8.65 -3.64
CA TYR A 51 -17.20 -8.12 -2.30
C TYR A 51 -18.64 -7.60 -2.24
N GLY A 52 -19.41 -8.02 -1.24
CA GLY A 52 -20.80 -7.59 -1.09
C GLY A 52 -20.95 -6.06 -1.07
N SER A 53 -22.11 -5.57 -1.51
CA SER A 53 -22.43 -4.12 -1.57
C SER A 53 -22.32 -3.41 -0.21
N GLU A 54 -22.32 -4.17 0.89
CA GLU A 54 -22.21 -3.68 2.27
C GLU A 54 -20.76 -3.58 2.79
N SER A 55 -19.76 -3.89 1.96
CA SER A 55 -18.36 -3.82 2.36
C SER A 55 -17.91 -2.38 2.64
N LEU A 56 -17.56 -2.08 3.90
CA LEU A 56 -16.90 -0.84 4.28
C LEU A 56 -15.51 -0.77 3.64
N ARG A 57 -15.26 0.32 2.91
CA ARG A 57 -14.02 0.55 2.19
C ARG A 57 -13.28 1.72 2.78
N TYR A 58 -11.96 1.58 2.82
CA TYR A 58 -11.06 2.58 3.39
C TYR A 58 -10.05 2.98 2.33
N VAL A 59 -9.85 4.28 2.18
CA VAL A 59 -8.75 4.87 1.45
C VAL A 59 -7.71 5.28 2.46
N VAL A 60 -6.57 4.59 2.45
CA VAL A 60 -5.46 4.88 3.36
C VAL A 60 -4.37 5.63 2.61
N PHE A 61 -3.98 6.78 3.16
CA PHE A 61 -2.93 7.62 2.60
C PHE A 61 -1.64 7.40 3.38
N PHE A 62 -0.54 7.26 2.65
CA PHE A 62 0.79 7.10 3.20
C PHE A 62 1.71 8.19 2.66
N ARG A 63 2.60 8.69 3.52
CA ARG A 63 3.82 9.37 3.10
C ARG A 63 4.88 8.31 2.87
N VAL A 64 5.62 8.42 1.76
CA VAL A 64 6.83 7.62 1.53
C VAL A 64 7.96 8.27 2.31
N ASP A 65 8.49 7.56 3.30
CA ASP A 65 9.62 8.03 4.10
C ASP A 65 10.94 7.66 3.42
N ASP A 66 11.09 6.39 2.98
CA ASP A 66 12.28 5.91 2.29
C ASP A 66 11.97 4.95 1.14
N VAL A 67 12.88 4.90 0.16
CA VAL A 67 12.86 3.98 -0.97
C VAL A 67 14.19 3.24 -1.06
N LEU A 68 14.18 1.94 -0.78
CA LEU A 68 15.36 1.09 -0.80
C LEU A 68 15.30 0.08 -1.95
N PRO A 69 16.45 -0.40 -2.46
CA PRO A 69 16.49 -1.57 -3.34
C PRO A 69 15.82 -2.78 -2.66
N LEU A 70 15.20 -3.66 -3.45
CA LEU A 70 14.55 -4.89 -2.94
C LEU A 70 15.52 -5.77 -2.13
N ILE A 71 16.74 -5.93 -2.64
CA ILE A 71 17.83 -6.62 -1.95
C ILE A 71 18.87 -5.58 -1.54
N GLY A 72 19.32 -5.63 -0.27
CA GLY A 72 20.44 -4.81 0.19
C GLY A 72 21.76 -5.25 -0.42
N PRO A 73 22.85 -4.47 -0.28
CA PRO A 73 24.18 -5.04 -0.52
C PRO A 73 24.30 -6.25 0.40
N GLY A 74 24.66 -7.41 -0.15
CA GLY A 74 24.93 -8.61 0.65
C GLY A 74 26.03 -8.33 1.69
N PRO A 75 26.28 -9.26 2.64
CA PRO A 75 27.42 -9.11 3.55
C PRO A 75 28.69 -8.93 2.70
N GLY A 76 29.30 -7.76 2.84
CA GLY A 76 30.62 -7.45 2.26
C GLY A 76 31.74 -8.09 3.05
#